data_AF-A0A254RG75-F1
#
_entry.id   AF-A0A254RG75-F1
#
_cell.length_a   1.000
_cell.length_b   1.000
_cell.length_c   1.000
_cell.angle_alpha   90.00
_cell.angle_beta   90.00
_cell.angle_gamma   90.00
#
_symmetry.space_group_name_H-M   'P 1'
#
loop_
_entity.id
_entity.type
_entity.pdbx_description
1 polymer ?
#
loop_
_entity_poly.entity_id
_entity_poly.type
_entity_poly.pdbx_seq_one_letter_code
_entity_poly.pdbx_strand_id
1 'polypeptide(L)' 'MNGTEMAEDILADIRIPISAVPNPYKDAPPCRLNLLELARYAERVGKKIEELTAEEILQFKL' A
#
# COMPACT_ATOMS: atom_id res chain seq x y z
N MET A 1 -4.17 21.83 -37.56
CA MET A 1 -4.87 21.52 -36.31
C MET A 1 -4.56 20.06 -36.02
N ASN A 2 -3.49 19.75 -35.28
CA ASN A 2 -3.06 18.36 -35.09
C ASN A 2 -2.56 18.16 -33.64
N GLY A 3 -3.37 18.56 -32.67
CA GLY A 3 -3.03 18.47 -31.24
C GLY A 3 -3.73 17.32 -30.50
N THR A 4 -4.72 16.68 -31.12
CA THR A 4 -5.55 15.65 -30.47
C THR A 4 -5.09 14.22 -30.76
N GLU A 5 -4.49 13.96 -31.93
CA GLU A 5 -4.06 12.60 -32.34
C GLU A 5 -2.93 12.05 -31.45
N MET A 6 -2.08 12.90 -30.88
CA MET A 6 -0.96 12.48 -30.02
C MET A 6 -1.39 12.14 -28.58
N ALA A 7 -2.54 12.63 -28.10
CA ALA A 7 -2.97 12.42 -26.73
C ALA A 7 -3.66 11.05 -26.54
N GLU A 8 -4.33 10.56 -27.58
CA GLU A 8 -5.03 9.27 -27.57
C GLU A 8 -4.05 8.10 -27.52
N ASP A 9 -2.89 8.24 -28.18
CA ASP A 9 -1.84 7.22 -28.26
C ASP A 9 -1.10 7.04 -26.91
N ILE A 10 -0.85 8.15 -26.18
CA ILE A 10 -0.19 8.11 -24.87
C ILE A 10 -1.04 7.36 -23.83
N LEU A 11 -2.37 7.44 -23.92
CA LEU A 11 -3.29 6.79 -22.99
C LEU A 11 -3.58 5.32 -23.34
N ALA A 12 -3.33 4.91 -24.58
CA ALA A 12 -3.51 3.52 -25.02
C ALA A 12 -2.45 2.59 -24.43
N ASP A 13 -1.20 3.05 -24.34
CA ASP A 13 -0.07 2.30 -23.75
C ASP A 13 -0.15 2.16 -22.22
N ILE A 14 -0.95 3.01 -21.55
CA ILE A 14 -1.18 2.96 -20.09
C ILE A 14 -2.45 2.16 -19.77
N ARG A 15 -2.96 1.33 -20.69
CA ARG A 15 -3.97 0.33 -20.34
C ARG A 15 -3.28 -0.84 -19.64
N ILE A 16 -2.94 -0.66 -18.36
CA ILE A 16 -2.64 -1.79 -17.48
C ILE A 16 -3.90 -2.66 -17.50
N PRO A 17 -3.86 -3.88 -18.05
CA PRO A 17 -5.04 -4.72 -18.02
C PRO A 17 -5.35 -4.97 -16.55
N ILE A 18 -6.61 -4.82 -16.14
CA ILE A 18 -7.03 -5.02 -14.75
C ILE A 18 -6.59 -6.42 -14.25
N SER A 19 -6.41 -7.38 -15.16
CA SER A 19 -5.86 -8.71 -14.92
C SER A 19 -4.37 -8.76 -14.51
N ALA A 20 -3.60 -7.70 -14.74
CA ALA A 20 -2.20 -7.59 -14.32
C ALA A 20 -2.04 -7.03 -12.91
N VAL A 21 -3.10 -6.47 -12.32
CA VAL A 21 -3.09 -6.08 -10.90
C VAL A 21 -3.41 -7.31 -10.07
N PRO A 22 -2.47 -7.79 -9.23
CA PRO A 22 -2.70 -8.97 -8.39
C PRO A 22 -3.94 -8.75 -7.51
N ASN A 23 -4.76 -9.80 -7.33
CA ASN A 23 -5.98 -9.66 -6.55
C ASN A 23 -5.57 -9.44 -5.08
N PRO A 24 -5.88 -8.28 -4.46
CA PRO A 24 -5.38 -7.95 -3.13
C PRO A 24 -5.92 -8.86 -2.02
N TYR A 25 -6.94 -9.69 -2.30
CA TYR A 25 -7.47 -10.67 -1.35
C TYR A 25 -6.90 -12.08 -1.55
N LYS A 26 -6.29 -12.38 -2.71
CA LYS A 26 -5.68 -13.68 -3.01
C LYS A 26 -4.15 -13.63 -3.02
N ASP A 27 -3.62 -12.54 -3.55
CA ASP A 27 -2.20 -12.33 -3.83
C ASP A 27 -1.62 -11.24 -2.91
N ALA A 28 -2.23 -11.02 -1.75
CA ALA A 28 -1.72 -10.08 -0.75
C ALA A 28 -0.31 -10.52 -0.31
N PRO A 29 0.67 -9.61 -0.27
CA PRO A 29 1.96 -9.93 0.31
C PRO A 29 1.78 -10.28 1.80
N PRO A 30 2.58 -11.22 2.33
CA PRO A 30 2.52 -11.57 3.73
C PRO A 30 2.83 -10.34 4.59
N CYS A 31 2.03 -10.11 5.63
CA CYS A 31 2.31 -9.06 6.58
C CYS A 31 3.61 -9.39 7.32
N ARG A 32 4.57 -8.47 7.30
CA ARG A 32 5.90 -8.63 7.94
C ARG A 32 5.93 -8.12 9.38
N LEU A 33 4.78 -7.73 9.92
CA LEU A 33 4.63 -7.13 11.23
C LEU A 33 3.63 -7.93 12.05
N ASN A 34 3.86 -8.00 13.36
CA ASN A 34 2.87 -8.47 14.30
C ASN A 34 1.88 -7.34 14.62
N LEU A 35 0.80 -7.26 13.84
CA LEU A 35 -0.22 -6.21 13.98
C LEU A 35 -0.94 -6.21 15.33
N LEU A 36 -1.09 -7.37 15.97
CA LEU A 36 -1.75 -7.48 17.27
C LEU A 36 -0.93 -6.80 18.37
N GLU A 37 0.37 -7.10 18.42
CA GLU A 37 1.27 -6.49 19.40
C GLU A 37 1.50 -4.99 19.13
N LEU A 38 1.56 -4.61 17.84
CA LEU A 38 1.60 -3.19 17.44
C LEU A 38 0.36 -2.43 17.95
N ALA A 39 -0.84 -2.99 17.79
CA ALA A 39 -2.08 -2.37 18.24
C ALA A 39 -2.12 -2.22 19.77
N ARG A 40 -1.72 -3.27 20.51
CA ARG A 40 -1.59 -3.23 21.98
C ARG A 40 -0.58 -2.18 22.43
N TYR A 41 0.53 -2.06 21.72
CA TYR A 41 1.54 -1.04 21.98
C TYR A 41 0.96 0.38 21.82
N ALA A 42 0.29 0.64 20.69
CA ALA A 42 -0.31 1.95 20.40
C ALA A 42 -1.30 2.38 21.49
N GLU A 43 -2.20 1.47 21.89
CA GLU A 43 -3.14 1.68 22.99
C GLU A 43 -2.42 1.99 24.31
N ARG A 44 -1.38 1.21 24.65
CA ARG A 44 -0.60 1.40 25.88
C ARG A 44 0.12 2.75 25.94
N VAL A 45 0.64 3.25 24.83
CA VAL A 45 1.33 4.55 24.79
C VAL A 45 0.37 5.72 24.53
N GLY A 46 -0.92 5.44 24.34
CA GLY A 46 -1.95 6.45 24.09
C GLY A 46 -1.83 7.13 22.73
N LYS A 47 -1.25 6.45 21.74
CA LYS A 47 -1.09 6.95 20.37
C LYS A 47 -2.02 6.19 19.42
N LYS A 48 -2.47 6.85 18.36
CA LYS A 48 -3.03 6.13 17.21
C LYS A 48 -1.92 5.40 16.46
N ILE A 49 -2.28 4.35 15.72
CA ILE A 49 -1.32 3.61 14.89
C ILE A 49 -0.65 4.53 13.85
N GLU A 50 -1.39 5.49 13.29
CA GLU A 50 -0.88 6.49 12.32
C GLU A 50 0.10 7.50 12.93
N GLU A 51 0.18 7.58 14.26
CA GLU A 51 1.08 8.49 15.00
C GLU A 51 2.36 7.78 15.47
N LEU A 52 2.52 6.48 15.19
CA LEU A 52 3.71 5.73 15.54
C LEU A 52 4.88 6.08 14.61
N THR A 53 6.06 6.22 15.20
CA THR A 53 7.31 6.40 14.47
C THR A 53 7.77 5.09 13.83
N ALA A 54 8.65 5.19 12.83
CA ALA A 54 9.22 4.02 12.18
C ALA A 54 9.97 3.13 13.17
N GLU A 55 10.70 3.73 14.11
CA GLU A 55 11.45 3.04 15.15
C GLU A 55 10.54 2.25 16.11
N GLU A 56 9.37 2.81 16.44
CA GLU A 56 8.36 2.11 17.25
C GLU A 56 7.77 0.93 16.46
N ILE A 57 7.45 1.11 15.19
CA ILE A 57 6.85 0.06 14.34
C ILE A 57 7.83 -1.10 14.09
N LEU A 58 9.11 -0.79 13.87
CA LEU A 58 10.15 -1.78 13.52
C LEU A 58 10.40 -2.82 14.63
N GLN A 59 10.02 -2.52 15.88
CA GLN A 59 10.11 -3.47 17.00
C GLN A 59 9.20 -4.69 16.84
N PHE A 60 8.18 -4.60 15.99
CA PHE A 60 7.16 -5.65 15.80
C PHE A 60 7.35 -6.44 14.52
N LYS A 61 8.52 -6.36 13.89
CA LYS A 61 8.85 -7.14 12.69
C LYS A 61 8.93 -8.64 13.01
N LEU A 62 8.29 -9.46 12.18
CA LEU A 62 8.35 -10.93 12.24
C LEU A 62 9.68 -11.46 11.67
#